data_AF-A0A7S0B7Z6-F1
#
_entry.id   AF-A0A7S0B7Z6-F1
#
_cell.length_a   1.000
_cell.length_b   1.000
_cell.length_c   1.000
_cell.angle_alpha   90.00
_cell.angle_beta   90.00
_cell.angle_gamma   90.00
#
_symmetry.space_group_name_H-M   'P 1'
#
loop_
_entity.id
_entity.type
_entity.pdbx_description
1 polymer ?
#
loop_
_entity_poly.entity_id
_entity_poly.type
_entity_poly.pdbx_seq_one_letter_code
_entity_poly.pdbx_strand_id
1 'polypeptide(L)'
;EFPDDLNILYKGVISACRRLEDALMNRQPAGLLRYFKFGLQLAVDQMIDNGRIGKAQVKRNNMALESVAQRLKGKSGRMRSNMLGKRVDYSARTVIVVDPKLKLDECGLP
;
A
#
# COMPACT_ATOMS: atom_id res chain seq x y z
N GLU A 1 15.88 -2.79 -8.54
CA GLU A 1 14.78 -2.16 -7.79
C GLU A 1 14.13 -3.19 -6.89
N PHE A 2 13.86 -2.85 -5.63
CA PHE A 2 13.09 -3.74 -4.75
C PHE A 2 11.64 -3.77 -5.26
N PRO A 3 11.06 -4.96 -5.51
CA PRO A 3 9.70 -5.04 -6.03
C PRO A 3 8.72 -4.47 -5.00
N ASP A 4 7.87 -3.58 -5.48
CA ASP A 4 6.80 -2.98 -4.70
C ASP A 4 5.87 -4.05 -4.09
N ASP A 5 5.36 -3.82 -2.88
CA ASP A 5 4.56 -4.80 -2.12
C ASP A 5 3.31 -5.23 -2.87
N LEU A 6 2.68 -4.26 -3.54
CA LEU A 6 1.51 -4.49 -4.35
C LEU A 6 1.81 -5.40 -5.54
N ASN A 7 3.02 -5.32 -6.12
CA ASN A 7 3.43 -6.20 -7.20
C ASN A 7 3.59 -7.65 -6.73
N ILE A 8 4.00 -7.87 -5.48
CA ILE A 8 4.08 -9.21 -4.89
C ILE A 8 2.67 -9.78 -4.75
N LEU A 9 1.72 -8.99 -4.23
CA LEU A 9 0.31 -9.39 -4.09
C LEU A 9 -0.34 -9.66 -5.46
N TYR A 10 -0.08 -8.80 -6.46
CA TYR A 10 -0.55 -8.99 -7.84
C TYR A 10 -0.03 -10.29 -8.46
N LYS A 11 1.27 -10.60 -8.28
CA LYS A 11 1.84 -11.87 -8.75
C LYS A 11 1.13 -13.08 -8.12
N GLY A 12 0.74 -12.97 -6.85
CA GLY A 12 -0.07 -13.98 -6.16
C GLY A 12 -1.43 -14.21 -6.85
N VAL A 13 -2.14 -13.13 -7.17
CA VAL A 13 -3.44 -13.20 -7.88
C VAL A 13 -3.29 -13.84 -9.26
N ILE A 14 -2.30 -13.40 -10.05
CA ILE A 14 -2.05 -13.95 -11.39
C ILE A 14 -1.73 -15.45 -11.31
N SER A 15 -0.91 -15.86 -10.33
CA SER A 15 -0.57 -17.27 -10.15
C SER A 15 -1.80 -18.10 -9.77
N ALA A 16 -2.66 -17.60 -8.88
CA ALA A 16 -3.89 -18.28 -8.50
C ALA A 16 -4.89 -18.37 -9.67
N CYS A 17 -4.98 -17.32 -10.50
CA CYS A 17 -5.85 -17.30 -11.68
C CYS A 17 -5.41 -18.36 -12.70
N ARG A 18 -4.12 -18.40 -13.05
CA ARG A 18 -3.57 -19.41 -13.97
C ARG A 18 -3.80 -20.84 -13.46
N ARG A 19 -3.61 -21.09 -12.16
CA ARG A 19 -3.90 -22.41 -11.57
C ARG A 19 -5.36 -22.81 -11.72
N LEU A 20 -6.29 -21.85 -11.58
CA LEU A 20 -7.72 -22.12 -11.77
C LEU A 20 -8.04 -22.38 -13.26
N GLU A 21 -7.47 -21.59 -14.17
CA GLU A 21 -7.62 -21.78 -15.62
C GLU A 21 -7.12 -23.17 -16.05
N ASP A 22 -5.91 -23.55 -15.61
CA ASP A 22 -5.33 -24.86 -15.89
C ASP A 22 -6.22 -25.99 -15.33
N ALA A 23 -6.78 -25.82 -14.12
CA ALA A 23 -7.68 -26.80 -13.53
C ALA A 23 -9.00 -26.95 -14.30
N LEU A 24 -9.52 -25.85 -14.84
CA LEU A 24 -10.72 -25.84 -15.68
C LEU A 24 -10.45 -26.50 -17.05
N MET A 25 -9.33 -26.18 -17.69
CA MET A 25 -8.92 -26.78 -18.96
C MET A 25 -8.76 -28.29 -18.85
N ASN A 26 -8.17 -28.76 -17.75
CA ASN A 26 -7.98 -30.18 -17.46
C ASN A 26 -9.23 -30.88 -16.87
N ARG A 27 -10.39 -30.20 -16.82
CA ARG A 27 -11.66 -30.73 -16.29
C ARG A 27 -11.51 -31.41 -14.92
N GLN A 28 -10.76 -30.77 -14.02
CA GLN A 28 -10.56 -31.25 -12.65
C GLN A 28 -11.90 -31.40 -11.91
N PRO A 29 -12.00 -32.31 -10.92
CA PRO A 29 -13.23 -32.55 -10.20
C PRO A 29 -13.72 -31.29 -9.45
N ALA A 30 -15.03 -31.19 -9.26
CA ALA A 30 -15.69 -30.00 -8.70
C ALA A 30 -15.14 -29.59 -7.32
N GLY A 31 -14.74 -30.55 -6.48
CA GLY A 31 -14.11 -30.27 -5.19
C GLY A 31 -12.80 -29.51 -5.32
N LEU A 32 -11.94 -29.91 -6.27
CA LEU A 32 -10.65 -29.26 -6.51
C LEU A 32 -10.83 -27.89 -7.17
N LEU A 33 -11.79 -27.76 -8.10
CA LEU A 33 -12.15 -26.46 -8.67
C LEU A 33 -12.64 -25.47 -7.61
N ARG A 34 -13.42 -25.93 -6.62
CA ARG A 34 -13.87 -25.09 -5.50
C ARG A 34 -12.70 -24.64 -4.63
N TYR A 35 -11.72 -25.51 -4.38
CA TYR A 35 -10.50 -25.18 -3.66
C TYR A 35 -9.68 -24.10 -4.39
N PHE A 36 -9.46 -24.24 -5.71
CA PHE A 36 -8.73 -23.22 -6.48
C PHE A 36 -9.48 -21.88 -6.57
N LYS A 37 -10.81 -21.89 -6.68
CA LYS A 37 -11.63 -20.67 -6.60
C LYS A 37 -11.46 -19.97 -5.25
N PHE A 38 -11.45 -20.72 -4.14
CA PHE A 38 -11.17 -20.16 -2.82
C PHE A 38 -9.76 -19.57 -2.72
N GLY A 39 -8.77 -20.24 -3.28
CA GLY A 39 -7.39 -19.74 -3.34
C GLY A 39 -7.27 -18.41 -4.11
N LEU A 40 -7.97 -18.29 -5.24
CA LEU A 40 -8.03 -17.03 -5.99
C LEU A 40 -8.73 -15.92 -5.19
N GLN A 41 -9.86 -16.23 -4.55
CA GLN A 41 -10.57 -15.26 -3.70
C GLN A 41 -9.67 -14.75 -2.58
N LEU A 42 -8.97 -15.64 -1.87
CA LEU A 42 -8.06 -15.27 -0.80
C LEU A 42 -6.91 -14.38 -1.30
N ALA A 43 -6.36 -14.66 -2.48
CA ALA A 43 -5.32 -13.83 -3.08
C ALA A 43 -5.84 -12.41 -3.42
N VAL A 44 -7.07 -12.31 -3.94
CA VAL A 44 -7.71 -11.00 -4.23
C VAL A 44 -8.01 -10.24 -2.94
N ASP A 45 -8.53 -10.92 -1.92
CA ASP A 45 -8.83 -10.31 -0.61
C ASP A 45 -7.55 -9.75 0.03
N GLN A 46 -6.44 -10.50 -0.03
CA GLN A 46 -5.14 -10.05 0.47
C GLN A 46 -4.58 -8.87 -0.34
N MET A 47 -4.81 -8.82 -1.65
CA MET A 47 -4.40 -7.68 -2.47
C MET A 47 -5.16 -6.40 -2.10
N ILE A 48 -6.47 -6.53 -1.85
CA ILE A 48 -7.35 -5.39 -1.51
C ILE A 48 -7.11 -4.92 -0.08
N ASP A 49 -7.15 -5.84 0.90
CA ASP A 49 -7.07 -5.55 2.33
C ASP A 49 -6.35 -6.69 3.08
N ASN A 50 -5.02 -6.63 3.06
CA ASN A 50 -4.15 -7.66 3.64
C ASN A 50 -4.30 -7.72 5.16
N GLY A 51 -4.72 -8.87 5.67
CA GLY A 51 -4.91 -9.10 7.11
C GLY A 51 -6.34 -8.88 7.60
N ARG A 52 -7.29 -8.49 6.72
CA ARG A 52 -8.72 -8.46 7.08
C ARG A 52 -9.29 -9.86 7.31
N ILE A 53 -8.87 -10.82 6.48
CA ILE A 53 -9.31 -12.22 6.55
C ILE A 53 -8.08 -13.11 6.75
N GLY A 54 -8.05 -13.83 7.87
CA GLY A 54 -6.96 -14.77 8.19
C GLY A 54 -5.63 -14.09 8.47
N LYS A 55 -4.53 -14.83 8.26
CA LYS A 55 -3.16 -14.32 8.48
C LYS A 55 -2.73 -13.44 7.31
N ALA A 56 -2.19 -12.27 7.63
CA ALA A 56 -1.63 -11.35 6.64
C ALA A 56 -0.43 -12.00 5.93
N GLN A 57 -0.32 -11.76 4.63
CA GLN A 57 0.89 -12.08 3.89
C GLN A 57 2.03 -11.20 4.38
N VAL A 58 3.15 -11.82 4.74
CA VAL A 58 4.34 -11.14 5.26
C VAL A 58 5.51 -11.26 4.30
N LYS A 59 6.35 -10.24 4.31
CA LYS A 59 7.68 -10.24 3.69
C LYS A 59 8.62 -11.18 4.42
N ARG A 60 9.82 -11.37 3.86
CA ARG A 60 10.92 -12.13 4.47
C ARG A 60 11.35 -11.61 5.86
N ASN A 61 11.08 -10.35 6.17
CA ASN A 61 11.38 -9.74 7.47
C ASN A 61 10.17 -9.72 8.42
N ASN A 62 9.16 -10.58 8.21
CA ASN A 62 7.91 -10.64 8.98
C ASN A 62 7.05 -9.35 8.98
N MET A 63 7.38 -8.36 8.14
CA MET A 63 6.50 -7.20 7.95
C MET A 63 5.36 -7.57 7.00
N ALA A 64 4.12 -7.21 7.35
CA ALA A 64 2.98 -7.39 6.46
C ALA A 64 3.17 -6.61 5.14
N LEU A 65 2.77 -7.22 4.02
CA LEU A 65 2.74 -6.54 2.72
C LEU A 65 1.66 -5.45 2.72
N GLU A 66 1.98 -4.28 2.18
CA GLU A 66 1.01 -3.19 2.04
C GLU A 66 -0.01 -3.46 0.91
N SER A 67 -1.27 -3.59 1.29
CA SER A 67 -2.42 -3.73 0.37
C SER A 67 -2.91 -2.38 -0.19
N VAL A 68 -3.83 -2.44 -1.16
CA VAL A 68 -4.45 -1.23 -1.74
C VAL A 68 -5.13 -0.37 -0.67
N ALA A 69 -5.89 -0.99 0.23
CA ALA A 69 -6.58 -0.26 1.30
C ALA A 69 -5.60 0.46 2.24
N GLN A 70 -4.48 -0.19 2.58
CA GLN A 70 -3.43 0.39 3.43
C GLN A 70 -2.71 1.56 2.74
N ARG A 71 -2.57 1.55 1.41
CA ARG A 71 -2.02 2.70 0.67
C ARG A 71 -2.94 3.91 0.64
N LEU A 72 -4.24 3.71 0.83
CA LEU A 72 -5.22 4.80 0.85
C LEU A 72 -5.42 5.34 2.27
N LYS A 73 -5.46 4.45 3.27
CA LYS A 73 -5.74 4.75 4.67
C LYS A 73 -4.46 5.01 5.48
N GLY A 74 -4.61 5.54 6.69
CA GLY A 74 -3.50 5.76 7.61
C GLY A 74 -2.72 7.06 7.37
N LYS A 75 -1.70 7.30 8.20
CA LYS A 75 -0.91 8.55 8.20
C LYS A 75 -0.03 8.67 6.95
N SER A 76 0.59 7.58 6.52
CA SER A 76 1.35 7.46 5.27
C SER A 76 0.48 7.23 4.04
N GLY A 77 -0.83 6.99 4.22
CA GLY A 77 -1.76 6.78 3.11
C GLY A 77 -1.91 8.02 2.23
N ARG A 78 -2.25 7.80 0.96
CA ARG A 78 -2.34 8.86 -0.06
C ARG A 78 -3.31 9.98 0.31
N MET A 79 -4.43 9.67 0.98
CA MET A 79 -5.39 10.70 1.38
C MET A 79 -4.74 11.73 2.33
N ARG A 80 -4.05 11.26 3.37
CA ARG A 80 -3.46 12.17 4.37
C ARG A 80 -2.12 12.76 3.93
N SER A 81 -1.27 11.95 3.31
CA SER A 81 0.08 12.37 2.92
C SER A 81 0.12 13.21 1.64
N ASN A 82 -0.82 12.99 0.71
CA ASN A 82 -0.73 13.60 -0.62
C ASN A 82 -1.91 14.53 -0.94
N MET A 83 -3.08 14.35 -0.31
CA MET A 83 -4.23 15.23 -0.58
C MET A 83 -4.40 16.34 0.46
N LEU A 84 -4.17 16.08 1.75
CA LEU A 84 -4.35 17.09 2.81
C LEU A 84 -3.15 18.03 3.00
N GLY A 85 -1.96 17.62 2.57
CA GLY A 85 -0.76 18.44 2.61
C GLY A 85 0.20 17.99 1.52
N LYS A 86 0.84 18.94 0.84
CA LYS A 86 1.86 18.67 -0.17
C LYS A 86 3.09 19.50 0.12
N ARG A 87 4.22 19.03 -0.39
CA ARG A 87 5.40 19.89 -0.52
C ARG A 87 5.11 20.94 -1.58
N VAL A 88 5.47 22.18 -1.29
CA VAL A 88 5.24 23.33 -2.17
C VAL A 88 6.57 24.02 -2.46
N ASP A 89 6.67 24.57 -3.66
CA ASP A 89 7.81 25.38 -4.06
C ASP A 89 7.74 26.76 -3.38
N TYR A 90 8.85 27.53 -3.49
CA TYR A 90 9.00 28.84 -2.84
C TYR A 90 8.76 28.80 -1.32
N SER A 91 9.14 27.69 -0.68
CA SER A 91 9.05 27.52 0.77
C SER A 91 10.42 27.14 1.35
N ALA A 92 10.73 27.71 2.52
CA ALA A 92 11.94 27.43 3.27
C ALA A 92 11.63 27.41 4.77
N ARG A 93 12.52 26.82 5.57
CA ARG A 93 12.43 26.77 7.03
C ARG A 93 13.81 27.05 7.62
N THR A 94 13.87 27.94 8.61
CA THR A 94 15.10 28.29 9.35
C THR A 94 14.80 28.41 10.84
N VAL A 95 15.84 28.50 11.66
CA VAL A 95 15.72 28.73 13.11
C VAL A 95 15.34 30.20 13.36
N ILE A 96 14.38 30.41 14.24
CA ILE A 96 13.96 31.76 14.66
C ILE A 96 14.82 32.25 15.82
N VAL A 97 15.22 33.51 15.77
CA VAL A 97 15.99 34.21 16.81
C VAL A 97 15.32 35.56 17.09
N VAL A 98 15.45 36.07 18.32
CA VAL A 98 14.86 37.35 18.73
C VAL A 98 15.70 38.51 18.20
N ASP A 99 15.07 39.44 17.46
CA ASP A 99 15.65 40.75 17.13
C ASP A 99 14.77 41.87 17.69
N PRO A 100 15.22 42.57 18.75
CA PRO A 100 14.44 43.61 19.41
C PRO A 100 14.30 44.90 18.59
N LYS A 101 14.99 45.05 17.44
CA LYS A 101 14.91 46.25 16.60
C LYS A 101 13.79 46.20 15.56
N LEU A 102 13.24 45.03 15.28
CA LEU A 102 12.16 44.85 14.30
C LEU A 102 10.83 45.38 14.83
N LYS A 103 10.04 45.96 13.94
CA LYS A 103 8.63 46.31 14.22
C LYS A 103 7.74 45.07 14.13
N LEU A 104 6.47 45.21 14.55
CA LEU A 104 5.50 44.11 14.59
C LEU A 104 5.17 43.53 13.21
N ASP A 105 5.30 44.33 12.16
CA ASP A 105 4.99 44.02 10.76
C ASP A 105 6.20 43.59 9.91
N GLU A 106 7.39 43.51 10.52
CA GLU A 106 8.64 43.19 9.85
C GLU A 106 9.15 41.80 10.24
N CYS A 107 9.89 41.14 9.33
CA CYS A 107 10.65 39.92 9.66
C CYS A 107 12.02 39.93 8.98
N GLY A 108 13.03 39.44 9.70
CA GLY A 108 14.38 39.26 9.16
C GLY A 108 14.45 37.96 8.35
N LEU A 109 14.77 38.08 7.06
CA LEU A 109 15.07 36.94 6.20
C LEU A 109 16.59 36.81 6.05
N PRO A 110 17.17 35.59 6.16
CA PRO A 110 18.58 35.36 5.88
C PRO A 110 18.99 35.75 4.45
#